data_AF-A0A9E3SBX8-F1
#
_entry.id   AF-A0A9E3SBX8-F1
#
_cell.length_a   1.000
_cell.length_b   1.000
_cell.length_c   1.000
_cell.angle_alpha   90.00
_cell.angle_beta   90.00
_cell.angle_gamma   90.00
#
_symmetry.space_group_name_H-M   'P 1'
#
loop_
_entity.id
_entity.type
_entity.pdbx_description
1 polymer ?
#
loop_
_entity_poly.entity_id
_entity_poly.type
_entity_poly.pdbx_seq_one_letter_code
_entity_poly.pdbx_strand_id
1 'polypeptide(L)'
;GGGSSESFVVAGNSMMAFSSGSSSSEDVNYHQLDRIVVQVENSEMLNESTKILQRMLQRKHLGVEDFEITVPELLLKQEQRTKDVFNIVLGAIAGISLLVGGIGIMNIMLASVMERIREIGVRRSVGANKRDIIFQFLAEATLISISGGLFGILLGVIMAKIITESTEILTIVSAWSIVLSFGVAATVGIVFGYLPARKAAQQDPVTSLRHD
;
A
#
# COMPACT_ATOMS: atom_id res chain seq x y z
N GLY A 1 -15.08 51.78 -16.73
CA GLY A 1 -16.36 51.06 -16.82
C GLY A 1 -16.37 50.25 -18.08
N GLY A 2 -16.85 49.00 -18.01
CA GLY A 2 -16.98 48.10 -19.15
C GLY A 2 -16.11 46.85 -18.99
N GLY A 3 -16.68 45.81 -18.37
CA GLY A 3 -16.04 44.50 -18.26
C GLY A 3 -16.06 43.76 -19.60
N SER A 4 -14.97 43.07 -19.91
CA SER A 4 -14.90 42.09 -20.99
C SER A 4 -15.18 40.71 -20.41
N SER A 5 -16.34 40.17 -20.73
CA SER A 5 -16.81 38.86 -20.32
C SER A 5 -15.98 37.77 -21.01
N GLU A 6 -15.22 36.99 -20.24
CA GLU A 6 -14.61 35.75 -20.70
C GLU A 6 -15.66 34.64 -20.66
N SER A 7 -16.22 34.28 -21.82
CA SER A 7 -17.10 33.12 -21.92
C SER A 7 -16.24 31.84 -21.98
N PHE A 8 -16.20 31.12 -20.86
CA PHE A 8 -15.54 29.84 -20.71
C PHE A 8 -16.49 28.70 -21.12
N VAL A 9 -16.16 27.98 -22.19
CA VAL A 9 -16.84 26.74 -22.58
C VAL A 9 -15.82 25.62 -22.58
N VAL A 10 -15.97 24.70 -21.63
CA VAL A 10 -15.18 23.47 -21.54
C VAL A 10 -15.85 22.39 -22.37
N ALA A 11 -15.20 22.00 -23.46
CA ALA A 11 -15.48 20.74 -24.13
C ALA A 11 -14.15 20.06 -24.46
N GLY A 12 -13.92 18.90 -23.84
CA GLY A 12 -12.99 17.86 -24.31
C GLY A 12 -11.54 18.26 -24.59
N ASN A 13 -10.65 18.01 -23.63
CA ASN A 13 -9.21 17.70 -23.73
C ASN A 13 -8.32 18.48 -24.73
N SER A 14 -8.74 19.65 -25.20
CA SER A 14 -7.99 20.49 -26.12
C SER A 14 -8.24 21.95 -25.77
N MET A 15 -7.17 22.63 -25.33
CA MET A 15 -7.21 24.04 -24.98
C MET A 15 -6.87 24.84 -26.25
N MET A 16 -7.89 25.40 -26.90
CA MET A 16 -7.71 26.40 -27.97
C MET A 16 -8.08 27.77 -27.41
N ALA A 17 -7.08 28.64 -27.26
CA ALA A 17 -7.26 30.04 -26.91
C ALA A 17 -7.25 30.87 -28.21
N PHE A 18 -8.30 31.66 -28.44
CA PHE A 18 -8.36 32.61 -29.55
C PHE A 18 -8.12 34.02 -29.01
N SER A 19 -6.94 34.60 -29.27
CA SER A 19 -6.68 36.01 -29.00
C SER A 19 -6.87 36.83 -30.28
N SER A 20 -7.97 37.57 -30.39
CA SER A 20 -8.15 38.58 -31.44
C SER A 20 -7.51 39.90 -31.00
N GLY A 21 -6.29 40.17 -31.46
CA GLY A 21 -5.56 41.43 -31.27
C GLY A 21 -5.02 41.96 -32.60
N SER A 22 -5.37 43.20 -32.93
CA SER A 22 -5.07 43.93 -34.16
C SER A 22 -3.57 44.12 -34.44
N SER A 23 -3.18 43.92 -35.69
CA SER A 23 -1.83 44.05 -36.25
C SER A 23 -1.21 45.45 -36.09
N SER A 24 -0.06 45.52 -35.42
CA SER A 24 0.93 46.60 -35.58
C SER A 24 2.29 45.94 -35.81
N SER A 25 2.91 46.24 -36.94
CA SER A 25 4.18 45.68 -37.39
C SER A 25 5.33 46.22 -36.54
N GLU A 26 5.65 45.55 -35.44
CA GLU A 26 6.94 45.69 -34.74
C GLU A 26 7.92 44.63 -35.28
N ASP A 27 9.18 45.02 -35.42
CA ASP A 27 10.30 44.19 -35.87
C ASP A 27 10.26 42.79 -35.24
N VAL A 28 9.91 41.78 -36.03
CA VAL A 28 9.88 40.39 -35.60
C VAL A 28 11.33 39.95 -35.42
N ASN A 29 11.83 40.07 -34.19
CA ASN A 29 13.10 39.50 -33.79
C ASN A 29 12.93 37.97 -33.78
N TYR A 30 13.31 37.30 -34.87
CA TYR A 30 13.09 35.87 -35.15
C TYR A 30 13.76 34.88 -34.16
N HIS A 31 14.36 35.36 -33.05
CA HIS A 31 15.13 34.54 -32.11
C HIS A 31 14.75 34.73 -30.63
N GLN A 32 13.52 35.12 -30.30
CA GLN A 32 13.05 35.09 -28.91
C GLN A 32 12.51 33.70 -28.59
N LEU A 33 13.22 32.97 -27.72
CA LEU A 33 12.76 31.72 -27.15
C LEU A 33 11.72 32.02 -26.06
N ASP A 34 10.44 31.98 -26.40
CA ASP A 34 9.36 32.28 -25.45
C ASP A 34 9.08 31.14 -24.46
N ARG A 35 9.42 29.88 -24.82
CA ARG A 35 9.15 28.71 -23.98
C ARG A 35 10.09 27.54 -24.26
N ILE A 36 10.64 26.97 -23.19
CA ILE A 36 11.38 25.69 -23.23
C ILE A 36 10.60 24.69 -22.38
N VAL A 37 10.18 23.58 -22.98
CA VAL A 37 9.52 22.48 -22.26
C VAL A 37 10.56 21.42 -21.92
N VAL A 38 10.72 21.13 -20.64
CA VAL A 38 11.62 20.09 -20.15
C VAL A 38 10.78 18.96 -19.57
N GLN A 39 10.90 17.77 -20.15
CA GLN A 39 10.25 16.57 -19.66
C GLN A 39 11.18 15.83 -18.70
N VAL A 40 10.65 15.46 -17.53
CA VAL A 40 11.36 14.65 -16.54
C VAL A 40 10.66 13.30 -16.45
N GLU A 41 11.43 12.21 -16.55
CA GLU A 41 10.90 10.85 -16.59
C GLU A 41 10.19 10.45 -15.29
N ASN A 42 10.69 10.91 -14.14
CA ASN A 42 10.10 10.60 -12.83
C ASN A 42 9.58 11.87 -12.15
N SER A 43 8.29 11.84 -11.78
CA SER A 43 7.62 12.93 -11.08
C SER A 43 8.21 13.21 -9.69
N GLU A 44 8.83 12.23 -9.03
CA GLU A 44 9.52 12.40 -7.75
C GLU A 44 10.78 13.27 -7.87
N MET A 45 11.43 13.26 -9.05
CA MET A 45 12.66 14.01 -9.33
C MET A 45 12.39 15.42 -9.84
N LEU A 46 11.13 15.81 -10.07
CA LEU A 46 10.78 17.12 -10.65
C LEU A 46 11.23 18.29 -9.77
N ASN A 47 11.01 18.21 -8.46
CA ASN A 47 11.40 19.29 -7.55
C ASN A 47 12.92 19.49 -7.50
N GLU A 48 13.68 18.40 -7.49
CA GLU A 48 15.15 18.46 -7.52
C GLU A 48 15.65 18.93 -8.89
N SER A 49 15.02 18.47 -9.98
CA SER A 49 15.33 18.92 -11.34
C SER A 49 15.06 20.41 -11.53
N THR A 50 13.94 20.93 -11.00
CA THR A 50 13.61 22.36 -11.02
C THR A 50 14.67 23.18 -10.28
N LYS A 51 15.11 22.75 -9.09
CA LYS A 51 16.19 23.43 -8.36
C LYS A 51 17.51 23.44 -9.14
N ILE A 52 17.83 22.32 -9.82
CA ILE A 52 19.04 22.22 -10.65
C ILE A 52 18.93 23.16 -11.85
N LEU A 53 17.79 23.14 -12.56
CA LEU A 53 17.53 24.01 -13.71
C LEU A 53 17.59 25.49 -13.32
N GLN A 54 16.99 25.86 -12.20
CA GLN A 54 17.06 27.23 -11.67
C GLN A 54 18.52 27.67 -11.43
N ARG A 55 19.33 26.82 -10.80
CA ARG A 55 20.76 27.10 -10.56
C ARG A 55 21.61 27.12 -11.84
N MET A 56 21.24 26.36 -12.86
CA MET A 56 21.94 26.35 -14.15
C MET A 56 21.61 27.59 -14.96
N LEU A 57 20.33 27.97 -15.04
CA LEU A 57 19.88 29.16 -15.76
C LEU A 57 20.39 30.43 -15.10
N GLN A 58 20.31 30.53 -13.77
CA GLN A 58 20.83 31.69 -13.03
C GLN A 58 22.34 31.92 -13.27
N ARG A 59 23.14 30.83 -13.33
CA ARG A 59 24.57 30.94 -13.67
C ARG A 59 24.81 31.35 -15.11
N LYS A 60 24.03 30.81 -16.05
CA LYS A 60 24.17 31.13 -17.48
C LYS A 60 23.73 32.56 -17.80
N HIS A 61 22.75 33.09 -17.05
CA HIS A 61 22.20 34.43 -17.21
C HIS A 61 22.88 35.46 -16.29
N LEU A 62 24.05 35.13 -15.72
CA LEU A 62 24.86 36.03 -14.90
C LEU A 62 24.09 36.66 -13.70
N GLY A 63 23.08 35.96 -13.18
CA GLY A 63 22.25 36.41 -12.07
C GLY A 63 21.10 37.35 -12.47
N VAL A 64 20.82 37.54 -13.76
CA VAL A 64 19.64 38.27 -14.24
C VAL A 64 18.39 37.38 -14.10
N GLU A 65 17.30 37.92 -13.57
CA GLU A 65 15.99 37.25 -13.45
C GLU A 65 15.13 37.53 -14.69
N ASP A 66 15.38 36.82 -15.78
CA ASP A 66 14.70 36.94 -17.08
C ASP A 66 13.97 35.64 -17.50
N PHE A 67 13.83 34.68 -16.58
CA PHE A 67 13.16 33.40 -16.82
C PHE A 67 12.21 33.03 -15.68
N GLU A 68 11.11 32.34 -16.00
CA GLU A 68 10.18 31.77 -15.04
C GLU A 68 10.06 30.24 -15.28
N ILE A 69 10.18 29.44 -14.22
CA ILE A 69 9.99 27.99 -14.29
C ILE A 69 8.63 27.64 -13.69
N THR A 70 7.66 27.35 -14.55
CA THR A 70 6.33 26.90 -14.12
C THR A 70 6.27 25.38 -14.05
N VAL A 71 6.18 24.83 -12.84
CA VAL A 71 5.94 23.39 -12.63
C VAL A 71 4.43 23.16 -12.50
N PRO A 72 3.83 22.18 -13.21
CA PRO A 72 2.42 21.80 -13.03
C PRO A 72 2.16 21.11 -11.67
N GLU A 73 2.30 21.82 -10.56
CA GLU A 73 2.16 21.26 -9.20
C GLU A 73 0.80 20.62 -8.95
N LEU A 74 -0.27 21.13 -9.59
CA LEU A 74 -1.62 20.60 -9.46
C LEU A 74 -1.73 19.16 -9.99
N LEU A 75 -1.08 18.87 -11.13
CA LEU A 75 -1.07 17.52 -11.70
C LEU A 75 -0.29 16.55 -10.79
N LEU A 76 0.85 16.99 -10.24
CA LEU A 76 1.64 16.17 -9.32
C LEU A 76 0.91 15.89 -8.00
N LYS A 77 0.27 16.93 -7.43
CA LYS A 77 -0.55 16.78 -6.24
C LYS A 77 -1.74 15.86 -6.52
N GLN A 78 -2.35 15.92 -7.70
CA GLN A 78 -3.45 15.03 -8.09
C GLN A 78 -2.99 13.57 -8.22
N GLU A 79 -1.86 13.32 -8.89
CA GLU A 79 -1.25 11.98 -9.00
C GLU A 79 -0.94 11.40 -7.61
N GLN A 80 -0.29 12.18 -6.75
CA GLN A 80 0.04 11.73 -5.39
C GLN A 80 -1.21 11.45 -4.56
N ARG A 81 -2.20 12.35 -4.60
CA ARG A 81 -3.49 12.14 -3.91
C ARG A 81 -4.18 10.87 -4.38
N THR A 82 -4.15 10.60 -5.68
CA THR A 82 -4.75 9.40 -6.27
C THR A 82 -4.03 8.15 -5.76
N LYS A 83 -2.69 8.13 -5.78
CA LYS A 83 -1.88 7.04 -5.20
C LYS A 83 -2.18 6.83 -3.72
N ASP A 84 -2.27 7.89 -2.93
CA ASP A 84 -2.57 7.81 -1.49
C ASP A 84 -3.96 7.19 -1.25
N VAL A 85 -4.97 7.61 -2.01
CA VAL A 85 -6.33 7.04 -1.93
C VAL A 85 -6.30 5.55 -2.29
N PHE A 86 -5.64 5.17 -3.37
CA PHE A 86 -5.49 3.75 -3.74
C PHE A 86 -4.78 2.95 -2.63
N ASN A 87 -3.70 3.47 -2.07
CA ASN A 87 -2.97 2.82 -0.97
C ASN A 87 -3.88 2.59 0.25
N ILE A 88 -4.69 3.58 0.62
CA ILE A 88 -5.65 3.44 1.74
C ILE A 88 -6.69 2.37 1.43
N VAL A 89 -7.26 2.37 0.23
CA VAL A 89 -8.28 1.39 -0.19
C VAL A 89 -7.70 -0.04 -0.21
N LEU A 90 -6.53 -0.23 -0.82
CA LEU A 90 -5.85 -1.52 -0.84
C LEU A 90 -5.49 -1.98 0.58
N GLY A 91 -5.01 -1.07 1.42
CA GLY A 91 -4.72 -1.34 2.83
C GLY A 91 -5.96 -1.75 3.62
N ALA A 92 -7.09 -1.09 3.39
CA ALA A 92 -8.37 -1.45 4.01
C ALA A 92 -8.86 -2.85 3.58
N ILE A 93 -8.81 -3.15 2.28
CA ILE A 93 -9.17 -4.48 1.75
C ILE A 93 -8.25 -5.55 2.34
N ALA A 94 -6.93 -5.31 2.34
CA ALA A 94 -5.96 -6.23 2.94
C ALA A 94 -6.24 -6.46 4.44
N GLY A 95 -6.56 -5.40 5.18
CA GLY A 95 -6.92 -5.49 6.60
C GLY A 95 -8.20 -6.30 6.84
N ILE A 96 -9.25 -6.10 6.04
CA ILE A 96 -10.49 -6.89 6.11
C ILE A 96 -10.20 -8.35 5.78
N SER A 97 -9.44 -8.63 4.71
CA SER A 97 -9.03 -9.99 4.35
C SER A 97 -8.25 -10.67 5.47
N LEU A 98 -7.38 -9.94 6.16
CA LEU A 98 -6.63 -10.43 7.30
C LEU A 98 -7.53 -10.78 8.47
N LEU A 99 -8.53 -9.94 8.77
CA LEU A 99 -9.52 -10.20 9.82
C LEU A 99 -10.35 -11.45 9.50
N VAL A 100 -10.87 -11.57 8.28
CA VAL A 100 -11.64 -12.75 7.85
C VAL A 100 -10.79 -14.02 7.90
N GLY A 101 -9.53 -13.94 7.46
CA GLY A 101 -8.57 -15.05 7.58
C GLY A 101 -8.30 -15.44 9.04
N GLY A 102 -8.12 -14.44 9.92
CA GLY A 102 -7.95 -14.64 11.36
C GLY A 102 -9.16 -15.32 12.01
N ILE A 103 -10.38 -14.89 11.66
CA ILE A 103 -11.62 -15.56 12.11
C ILE A 103 -11.66 -17.02 11.63
N GLY A 104 -11.21 -17.28 10.40
CA GLY A 104 -11.07 -18.64 9.86
C GLY A 104 -10.13 -19.51 10.70
N ILE A 105 -8.94 -19.00 11.03
CA ILE A 105 -7.98 -19.69 11.90
C ILE A 105 -8.60 -19.98 13.27
N MET A 106 -9.28 -18.99 13.85
CA MET A 106 -9.95 -19.15 15.14
C MET A 106 -11.04 -20.25 15.09
N ASN A 107 -11.83 -20.30 14.03
CA ASN A 107 -12.89 -21.30 13.87
C ASN A 107 -12.33 -22.72 13.70
N ILE A 108 -11.32 -22.88 12.85
CA ILE A 108 -10.63 -24.17 12.68
C ILE A 108 -10.06 -24.62 14.03
N MET A 109 -9.40 -23.71 14.75
CA MET A 109 -8.82 -24.03 16.05
C MET A 109 -9.88 -24.41 17.09
N LEU A 110 -11.01 -23.70 17.15
CA LEU A 110 -12.11 -24.07 18.04
C LEU A 110 -12.65 -25.47 17.73
N ALA A 111 -12.83 -25.80 16.45
CA ALA A 111 -13.27 -27.13 16.03
C ALA A 111 -12.26 -28.21 16.44
N SER A 112 -10.97 -28.01 16.15
CA SER A 112 -9.91 -28.96 16.52
C SER A 112 -9.78 -29.17 18.04
N VAL A 113 -10.01 -28.13 18.84
CA VAL A 113 -10.05 -28.23 20.31
C VAL A 113 -11.23 -29.09 20.78
N MET A 114 -12.39 -28.93 20.15
CA MET A 114 -13.59 -29.72 20.49
C MET A 114 -13.42 -31.19 20.11
N GLU A 115 -12.82 -31.49 18.96
CA GLU A 115 -12.51 -32.87 18.54
C GLU A 115 -11.54 -33.56 19.50
N ARG A 116 -10.52 -32.82 19.99
CA ARG A 116 -9.47 -33.34 20.87
C ARG A 116 -9.78 -33.17 22.37
N ILE A 117 -11.01 -32.81 22.74
CA ILE A 117 -11.34 -32.40 24.12
C ILE A 117 -11.10 -33.50 25.16
N ARG A 118 -11.34 -34.76 24.80
CA ARG A 118 -11.13 -35.93 25.67
C ARG A 118 -9.63 -36.16 25.93
N GLU A 119 -8.80 -36.02 24.90
CA GLU A 119 -7.34 -36.15 25.03
C GLU A 119 -6.75 -35.06 25.93
N ILE A 120 -7.23 -33.82 25.78
CA ILE A 120 -6.81 -32.68 26.61
C ILE A 120 -7.22 -32.93 28.07
N GLY A 121 -8.44 -33.44 28.30
CA GLY A 121 -8.94 -33.80 29.63
C GLY A 121 -8.07 -34.84 30.33
N VAL A 122 -7.66 -35.90 29.62
CA VAL A 122 -6.75 -36.93 30.14
C VAL A 122 -5.37 -36.36 30.45
N ARG A 123 -4.79 -35.52 29.57
CA ARG A 123 -3.49 -34.89 29.85
C ARG A 123 -3.54 -33.99 31.09
N ARG A 124 -4.64 -33.25 31.25
CA ARG A 124 -4.86 -32.33 32.37
C ARG A 124 -5.09 -33.07 33.70
N SER A 125 -5.76 -34.22 33.69
CA SER A 125 -5.98 -35.01 34.92
C SER A 125 -4.71 -35.71 35.41
N VAL A 126 -3.78 -36.04 34.50
CA VAL A 126 -2.46 -36.62 34.84
C VAL A 126 -1.43 -35.54 35.24
N GLY A 127 -1.79 -34.25 35.19
CA GLY A 127 -0.99 -33.15 35.76
C GLY A 127 -0.42 -32.14 34.76
N ALA A 128 -0.77 -32.19 33.47
CA ALA A 128 -0.31 -31.19 32.50
C ALA A 128 -0.76 -29.77 32.89
N ASN A 129 0.11 -28.77 32.79
CA ASN A 129 -0.22 -27.41 33.18
C ASN A 129 -1.12 -26.75 32.12
N LYS A 130 -1.95 -25.77 32.53
CA LYS A 130 -2.80 -25.01 31.59
C LYS A 130 -1.95 -24.31 30.52
N ARG A 131 -0.76 -23.88 30.91
CA ARG A 131 0.19 -23.19 30.04
C ARG A 131 0.68 -24.09 28.90
N ASP A 132 0.95 -25.36 29.18
CA ASP A 132 1.46 -26.30 28.17
C ASP A 132 0.45 -26.51 27.05
N ILE A 133 -0.83 -26.63 27.42
CA ILE A 133 -1.94 -26.73 26.47
C ILE A 133 -2.08 -25.44 25.65
N ILE A 134 -1.98 -24.26 26.29
CA ILE A 134 -2.02 -22.97 25.58
C ILE A 134 -0.87 -22.88 24.58
N PHE A 135 0.36 -23.21 24.97
CA PHE A 135 1.51 -23.14 24.07
C PHE A 135 1.41 -24.13 22.91
N GLN A 136 0.87 -25.33 23.14
CA GLN A 136 0.67 -26.31 22.06
C GLN A 136 -0.29 -25.76 20.99
N PHE A 137 -1.46 -25.28 21.40
CA PHE A 137 -2.45 -24.74 20.45
C PHE A 137 -1.99 -23.43 19.83
N LEU A 138 -1.32 -22.56 20.59
CA LEU A 138 -0.79 -21.30 20.06
C LEU A 138 0.32 -21.55 19.03
N ALA A 139 1.18 -22.54 19.26
CA ALA A 139 2.18 -22.97 18.29
C ALA A 139 1.53 -23.53 17.02
N GLU A 140 0.49 -24.35 17.14
CA GLU A 140 -0.30 -24.86 16.00
C GLU A 140 -0.89 -23.69 15.18
N ALA A 141 -1.48 -22.70 15.84
CA ALA A 141 -2.04 -21.49 15.20
C ALA A 141 -0.97 -20.69 14.46
N THR A 142 0.14 -20.47 15.15
CA THR A 142 1.25 -19.65 14.65
C THR A 142 1.93 -20.33 13.47
N LEU A 143 2.11 -21.66 13.51
CA LEU A 143 2.66 -22.44 12.41
C LEU A 143 1.75 -22.40 11.17
N ILE A 144 0.43 -22.54 11.35
CA ILE A 144 -0.54 -22.42 10.25
C ILE A 144 -0.44 -21.01 9.64
N SER A 145 -0.41 -19.98 10.47
CA SER A 145 -0.35 -18.59 10.02
C SER A 145 0.97 -18.23 9.33
N ILE A 146 2.11 -18.67 9.86
CA ILE A 146 3.43 -18.50 9.25
C ILE A 146 3.49 -19.23 7.90
N SER A 147 2.98 -20.46 7.85
CA SER A 147 2.94 -21.23 6.60
C SER A 147 2.11 -20.50 5.55
N GLY A 148 0.91 -20.05 5.91
CA GLY A 148 0.06 -19.23 5.04
C GLY A 148 0.73 -17.93 4.61
N GLY A 149 1.44 -17.25 5.52
CA GLY A 149 2.21 -16.04 5.23
C GLY A 149 3.34 -16.29 4.24
N LEU A 150 4.09 -17.38 4.39
CA LEU A 150 5.14 -17.79 3.46
C LEU A 150 4.57 -18.11 2.08
N PHE A 151 3.45 -18.86 2.02
CA PHE A 151 2.73 -19.10 0.76
C PHE A 151 2.24 -17.81 0.12
N GLY A 152 1.69 -16.87 0.91
CA GLY A 152 1.26 -15.56 0.42
C GLY A 152 2.41 -14.73 -0.16
N ILE A 153 3.57 -14.70 0.50
CA ILE A 153 4.77 -14.03 0.01
C ILE A 153 5.26 -14.66 -1.30
N LEU A 154 5.34 -15.98 -1.37
CA LEU A 154 5.76 -16.69 -2.58
C LEU A 154 4.83 -16.38 -3.76
N LEU A 155 3.52 -16.48 -3.55
CA LEU A 155 2.53 -16.12 -4.58
C LEU A 155 2.63 -14.65 -4.98
N GLY A 156 2.81 -13.74 -4.02
CA GLY A 156 2.99 -12.31 -4.29
C GLY A 156 4.21 -12.01 -5.16
N VAL A 157 5.35 -12.65 -4.87
CA VAL A 157 6.58 -12.50 -5.67
C VAL A 157 6.41 -13.07 -7.08
N ILE A 158 5.75 -14.23 -7.21
CA ILE A 158 5.48 -14.85 -8.52
C ILE A 158 4.56 -13.93 -9.34
N MET A 159 3.48 -13.42 -8.75
CA MET A 159 2.56 -12.50 -9.43
C MET A 159 3.26 -11.20 -9.83
N ALA A 160 4.10 -10.63 -8.96
CA ALA A 160 4.89 -9.44 -9.28
C ALA A 160 5.80 -9.65 -10.50
N LYS A 161 6.46 -10.82 -10.58
CA LYS A 161 7.30 -11.17 -11.75
C LYS A 161 6.48 -11.27 -13.04
N ILE A 162 5.34 -11.96 -12.99
CA ILE A 162 4.44 -12.11 -14.15
C ILE A 162 3.95 -10.75 -14.64
N ILE A 163 3.61 -9.84 -13.72
CA ILE A 163 3.17 -8.48 -14.06
C ILE A 163 4.31 -7.71 -14.71
N THR A 164 5.52 -7.76 -14.17
CA THR A 164 6.67 -7.06 -14.75
C THR A 164 7.03 -7.56 -16.15
N GLU A 165 6.95 -8.87 -16.39
CA GLU A 165 7.17 -9.44 -17.73
C GLU A 165 6.07 -9.07 -18.73
N SER A 166 4.83 -8.88 -18.29
CA SER A 166 3.68 -8.63 -19.17
C SER A 166 3.37 -7.14 -19.41
N THR A 167 3.80 -6.24 -18.53
CA THR A 167 3.40 -4.82 -18.57
C THR A 167 4.56 -3.82 -18.65
N GLU A 168 5.82 -4.28 -18.71
CA GLU A 168 7.04 -3.44 -18.64
C GLU A 168 7.14 -2.53 -17.39
N ILE A 169 6.21 -2.67 -16.42
CA ILE A 169 6.22 -1.93 -15.16
C ILE A 169 7.16 -2.64 -14.17
N LEU A 170 8.19 -1.92 -13.73
CA LEU A 170 9.13 -2.39 -12.70
C LEU A 170 8.43 -2.51 -11.34
N THR A 171 8.10 -3.74 -10.94
CA THR A 171 7.53 -4.02 -9.62
C THR A 171 8.66 -4.33 -8.63
N ILE A 172 9.00 -3.37 -7.78
CA ILE A 172 10.07 -3.53 -6.80
C ILE A 172 9.50 -4.13 -5.50
N VAL A 173 9.87 -5.38 -5.21
CA VAL A 173 9.58 -6.02 -3.91
C VAL A 173 10.73 -5.71 -2.95
N SER A 174 10.47 -4.84 -1.97
CA SER A 174 11.45 -4.50 -0.93
C SER A 174 11.60 -5.63 0.10
N ALA A 175 12.83 -5.91 0.53
CA ALA A 175 13.12 -6.87 1.60
C ALA A 175 12.39 -6.50 2.91
N TRP A 176 12.21 -5.20 3.18
CA TRP A 176 11.47 -4.73 4.35
C TRP A 176 9.99 -5.15 4.31
N SER A 177 9.37 -5.15 3.14
CA SER A 177 7.98 -5.57 2.96
C SER A 177 7.79 -7.05 3.29
N ILE A 178 8.79 -7.89 3.01
CA ILE A 178 8.78 -9.33 3.33
C ILE A 178 8.80 -9.53 4.85
N VAL A 179 9.70 -8.84 5.55
CA VAL A 179 9.80 -8.89 7.02
C VAL A 179 8.51 -8.39 7.66
N LEU A 180 7.96 -7.28 7.18
CA LEU A 180 6.69 -6.74 7.65
C LEU A 180 5.55 -7.73 7.45
N SER A 181 5.46 -8.38 6.29
CA SER A 181 4.44 -9.39 5.99
C SER A 181 4.54 -10.60 6.92
N PHE A 182 5.75 -11.06 7.21
CA PHE A 182 6.00 -12.14 8.19
C PHE A 182 5.56 -11.72 9.60
N GLY A 183 5.89 -10.50 10.01
CA GLY A 183 5.48 -9.96 11.32
C GLY A 183 3.96 -9.86 11.47
N VAL A 184 3.27 -9.42 10.42
CA VAL A 184 1.80 -9.36 10.37
C VAL A 184 1.21 -10.77 10.45
N ALA A 185 1.72 -11.74 9.69
CA ALA A 185 1.25 -13.12 9.74
C ALA A 185 1.41 -13.72 11.15
N ALA A 186 2.61 -13.64 11.74
CA ALA A 186 2.85 -14.14 13.09
C ALA A 186 1.92 -13.49 14.13
N THR A 187 1.72 -12.17 14.05
CA THR A 187 0.84 -11.43 14.96
C THR A 187 -0.60 -11.92 14.86
N VAL A 188 -1.11 -12.14 13.64
CA VAL A 188 -2.49 -12.62 13.42
C VAL A 188 -2.67 -14.02 13.96
N GLY A 189 -1.73 -14.94 13.70
CA GLY A 189 -1.76 -16.29 14.26
C GLY A 189 -1.80 -16.29 15.78
N ILE A 190 -1.02 -15.42 16.42
CA ILE A 190 -1.00 -15.30 17.89
C ILE A 190 -2.32 -14.72 18.42
N VAL A 191 -2.80 -13.61 17.86
CA VAL A 191 -4.01 -12.92 18.34
C VAL A 191 -5.24 -13.81 18.21
N PHE A 192 -5.46 -14.41 17.04
CA PHE A 192 -6.64 -15.24 16.79
C PHE A 192 -6.51 -16.67 17.35
N GLY A 193 -5.29 -17.17 17.56
CA GLY A 193 -5.04 -18.47 18.20
C GLY A 193 -5.09 -18.43 19.74
N TYR A 194 -4.82 -17.28 20.36
CA TYR A 194 -4.75 -17.17 21.82
C TYR A 194 -6.09 -17.45 22.52
N LEU A 195 -7.18 -16.89 22.00
CA LEU A 195 -8.52 -17.06 22.57
C LEU A 195 -8.96 -18.54 22.62
N PRO A 196 -8.93 -19.31 21.51
CA PRO A 196 -9.29 -20.72 21.54
C PRO A 196 -8.30 -21.57 22.34
N ALA A 197 -6.99 -21.27 22.29
CA ALA A 197 -5.98 -21.95 23.11
C ALA A 197 -6.24 -21.78 24.61
N ARG A 198 -6.62 -20.57 25.03
CA ARG A 198 -7.03 -20.29 26.41
C ARG A 198 -8.31 -21.04 26.79
N LYS A 199 -9.30 -21.10 25.88
CA LYS A 199 -10.55 -21.84 26.09
C LYS A 199 -10.28 -23.34 26.26
N ALA A 200 -9.38 -23.92 25.45
CA ALA A 200 -8.96 -25.32 25.56
C ALA A 200 -8.35 -25.64 26.93
N ALA A 201 -7.47 -24.78 27.43
CA ALA A 201 -6.80 -24.98 28.71
C ALA A 201 -7.69 -24.77 29.95
N GLN A 202 -8.84 -24.11 29.78
CA GLN A 202 -9.82 -23.87 30.84
C GLN A 202 -10.89 -24.97 30.94
N GLN A 203 -10.92 -25.93 30.02
CA GLN A 203 -11.85 -27.07 30.10
C GLN A 203 -11.61 -27.91 31.36
N ASP A 204 -12.70 -28.29 32.02
CA ASP A 204 -12.65 -29.06 33.27
C ASP A 204 -12.47 -30.56 32.97
N PRO A 205 -11.35 -31.18 33.40
CA PRO A 205 -11.03 -32.57 33.10
C PRO A 205 -12.09 -33.56 33.60
N VAL A 206 -12.85 -33.24 34.64
CA VAL A 206 -13.91 -34.11 35.17
C VAL A 206 -15.12 -34.09 34.24
N THR A 207 -15.48 -32.92 33.70
CA THR A 207 -16.60 -32.78 32.75
C THR A 207 -16.28 -33.34 31.37
N SER A 208 -15.01 -33.30 30.93
CA SER A 208 -14.58 -33.85 29.64
C SER A 208 -14.60 -35.38 29.59
N LEU A 209 -14.58 -36.06 30.73
CA LEU A 209 -14.64 -37.53 30.84
C LEU A 209 -16.05 -38.08 31.07
N ARG A 210 -17.02 -37.20 31.40
CA ARG A 210 -18.39 -37.56 31.76
C ARG A 210 -19.41 -37.30 30.64
N HIS A 211 -18.99 -36.69 29.53
CA HIS A 211 -19.81 -36.56 28.33
C HIS A 211 -19.74 -37.88 27.54
N ASP A 212 -20.74 -38.72 27.77
CA ASP A 212 -21.28 -39.64 26.76
C ASP A 212 -22.45 -38.96 26.06
#